data_AF-A0A960Q5Z4-F1
#
_entry.id   AF-A0A960Q5Z4-F1
#
_cell.length_a   1.000
_cell.length_b   1.000
_cell.length_c   1.000
_cell.angle_alpha   90.00
_cell.angle_beta   90.00
_cell.angle_gamma   90.00
#
_symmetry.space_group_name_H-M   'P 1'
#
loop_
_entity.id
_entity.type
_entity.pdbx_description
1 polymer ?
#
loop_
_entity_poly.entity_id
_entity_poly.type
_entity_poly.pdbx_seq_one_letter_code
_entity_poly.pdbx_strand_id
1 'polypeptide(L)'
;HVFNPDSVQISAEQVRTRWEDIKKSEKARKGLFDDFEHYLPALYASYKIGKKSGTVGFDWPEPEFVFSKVEEEVGEVLEAMQSGDKVHLQEELGDLLFVVSNLVRKCGFEPEETLRLANQKFINRYQTMERLAEARGVAFEALALDDKEAYWDEAKRLLKKQKGT
;
A
#
# COMPACT_ATOMS: atom_id res chain seq x y z
N HIS A 1 -52.16 11.41 -16.31
CA HIS A 1 -52.00 12.87 -16.47
C HIS A 1 -51.31 13.44 -15.25
N VAL A 2 -50.07 13.91 -15.40
CA VAL A 2 -49.54 15.05 -14.64
C VAL A 2 -48.58 15.75 -15.62
N PHE A 3 -49.12 16.64 -16.46
CA PHE A 3 -48.30 17.57 -17.24
C PHE A 3 -48.39 18.92 -16.53
N ASN A 4 -47.25 19.37 -16.01
CA ASN A 4 -47.10 20.68 -15.40
C ASN A 4 -47.10 21.75 -16.53
N PRO A 5 -47.99 22.76 -16.53
CA PRO A 5 -48.13 23.69 -17.65
C PRO A 5 -46.97 24.69 -17.80
N ASP A 6 -46.11 24.80 -16.77
CA ASP A 6 -44.99 25.74 -16.75
C ASP A 6 -43.66 25.09 -17.18
N SER A 7 -43.70 24.09 -18.08
CA SER A 7 -42.47 23.61 -18.70
C SER A 7 -41.94 24.70 -19.62
N VAL A 8 -40.92 25.43 -19.16
CA VAL A 8 -40.12 26.34 -20.00
C VAL A 8 -39.77 25.60 -21.28
N GLN A 9 -40.36 26.02 -22.40
CA GLN A 9 -40.06 25.48 -23.73
C GLN A 9 -38.65 25.93 -24.10
N ILE A 10 -37.67 25.11 -23.70
CA ILE A 10 -36.27 25.35 -24.01
C ILE A 10 -36.10 24.98 -25.49
N SER A 11 -35.68 25.93 -26.32
CA SER A 11 -35.47 25.65 -27.74
C SER A 11 -34.36 24.62 -27.94
N ALA A 12 -34.38 23.89 -29.06
CA ALA A 12 -33.33 22.91 -29.37
C ALA A 12 -31.92 23.54 -29.35
N GLU A 13 -31.82 24.82 -29.70
CA GLU A 13 -30.60 25.61 -29.64
C GLU A 13 -30.16 25.91 -28.21
N GLN A 14 -31.11 26.27 -27.33
CA GLN A 14 -30.83 26.46 -25.90
C GLN A 14 -30.48 25.14 -25.19
N VAL A 15 -31.08 24.02 -25.60
CA VAL A 15 -30.68 22.68 -25.13
C VAL A 15 -29.24 22.39 -25.57
N ARG A 16 -28.89 22.66 -26.84
CA ARG A 16 -27.53 22.47 -27.38
C ARG A 16 -26.50 23.34 -26.64
N THR A 17 -26.78 24.62 -26.45
CA THR A 17 -25.89 25.53 -25.71
C THR A 17 -25.70 25.09 -24.26
N ARG A 18 -26.78 24.71 -23.55
CA ARG A 18 -26.67 24.14 -22.21
C ARG A 18 -25.85 22.85 -22.19
N TRP A 19 -26.01 22.00 -23.19
CA TRP A 19 -25.24 20.76 -23.31
C TRP A 19 -23.74 21.04 -23.55
N GLU A 20 -23.42 22.04 -24.37
CA GLU A 20 -22.06 22.50 -24.62
C GLU A 20 -21.43 23.17 -23.40
N ASP A 21 -22.22 23.93 -22.62
CA ASP A 21 -21.81 24.56 -21.37
C ASP A 21 -21.58 23.52 -20.26
N ILE A 22 -22.46 22.50 -20.16
CA ILE A 22 -22.27 21.35 -19.26
C ILE A 22 -21.02 20.57 -19.65
N LYS A 23 -20.82 20.29 -20.95
CA LYS A 23 -19.60 19.65 -21.48
C LYS A 23 -18.34 20.49 -21.25
N LYS A 24 -18.45 21.82 -21.27
CA LYS A 24 -17.34 22.73 -20.95
C LYS A 24 -17.06 22.80 -19.44
N SER A 25 -18.09 22.75 -18.60
CA SER A 25 -17.93 22.67 -17.14
C SER A 25 -17.41 21.32 -16.68
N GLU A 26 -17.77 20.21 -17.36
CA GLU A 26 -17.16 18.88 -17.20
C GLU A 26 -15.70 18.85 -17.69
N LYS A 27 -15.34 19.76 -18.61
CA LYS A 27 -13.97 19.99 -19.09
C LYS A 27 -13.18 20.99 -18.25
N ALA A 28 -13.69 21.45 -17.10
CA ALA A 28 -12.80 21.99 -16.07
C ALA A 28 -11.75 20.89 -15.81
N ARG A 29 -10.45 21.19 -16.01
CA ARG A 29 -9.41 20.16 -15.95
C ARG A 29 -9.47 19.50 -14.58
N LYS A 30 -9.99 18.28 -14.52
CA LYS A 30 -9.86 17.43 -13.35
C LYS A 30 -8.36 17.25 -13.10
N GLY A 31 -7.91 17.60 -11.91
CA GLY A 31 -6.58 17.27 -11.42
C GLY A 31 -6.34 15.76 -11.51
N LEU A 32 -5.06 15.36 -11.56
CA LEU A 32 -4.69 13.96 -11.75
C LEU A 32 -5.35 13.05 -10.71
N PHE A 33 -5.60 13.54 -9.49
CA PHE A 33 -6.17 12.76 -8.39
C PHE A 33 -7.61 13.12 -8.01
N ASP A 34 -8.33 13.91 -8.81
CA ASP A 34 -9.68 14.36 -8.47
C ASP A 34 -10.70 13.22 -8.33
N ASP A 35 -10.46 12.10 -9.02
CA ASP A 35 -11.26 10.88 -8.94
C ASP A 35 -10.56 9.78 -8.10
N PHE A 36 -9.68 10.13 -7.16
CA PHE A 36 -8.97 9.14 -6.34
C PHE A 36 -9.88 8.50 -5.28
N GLU A 37 -9.82 7.17 -5.16
CA GLU A 37 -10.65 6.39 -4.25
C GLU A 37 -10.06 6.40 -2.83
N HIS A 38 -10.67 7.15 -1.90
CA HIS A 38 -10.18 7.27 -0.52
C HIS A 38 -10.46 6.05 0.39
N TYR A 39 -11.24 5.07 -0.07
CA TYR A 39 -11.60 3.87 0.73
C TYR A 39 -10.61 2.71 0.57
N LEU A 40 -9.56 2.89 -0.22
CA LEU A 40 -8.59 1.83 -0.49
C LEU A 40 -7.66 1.60 0.71
N PRO A 41 -7.22 0.35 0.96
CA PRO A 41 -6.11 0.07 1.86
C PRO A 41 -4.87 0.88 1.47
N ALA A 42 -4.13 1.38 2.48
CA ALA A 42 -3.09 2.38 2.26
C ALA A 42 -1.97 1.91 1.30
N LEU A 43 -1.53 0.66 1.38
CA LEU A 43 -0.48 0.15 0.49
C LEU A 43 -0.96 0.05 -0.96
N TYR A 44 -2.20 -0.39 -1.15
CA TYR A 44 -2.83 -0.43 -2.48
C TYR A 44 -3.12 0.98 -3.02
N ALA A 45 -3.47 1.93 -2.15
CA ALA A 45 -3.60 3.34 -2.48
C ALA A 45 -2.26 3.91 -2.99
N SER A 46 -1.16 3.70 -2.27
CA SER A 46 0.20 4.10 -2.70
C SER A 46 0.60 3.50 -4.05
N TYR A 47 0.24 2.23 -4.28
CA TYR A 47 0.44 1.57 -5.58
C TYR A 47 -0.32 2.26 -6.72
N LYS A 48 -1.61 2.57 -6.51
CA LYS A 48 -2.41 3.32 -7.50
C LYS A 48 -1.87 4.74 -7.71
N ILE A 49 -1.45 5.41 -6.65
CA ILE A 49 -0.83 6.75 -6.72
C ILE A 49 0.41 6.70 -7.61
N GLY A 50 1.36 5.81 -7.32
CA GLY A 50 2.58 5.66 -8.11
C GLY A 50 2.31 5.32 -9.57
N LYS A 51 1.37 4.40 -9.85
CA LYS A 51 0.94 4.10 -11.24
C LYS A 51 0.36 5.31 -11.94
N LYS A 52 -0.52 6.06 -11.27
CA LYS A 52 -1.21 7.23 -11.85
C LYS A 52 -0.22 8.37 -12.12
N SER A 53 0.68 8.65 -11.18
CA SER A 53 1.77 9.61 -11.36
C SER A 53 2.66 9.27 -12.55
N GLY A 54 2.97 7.98 -12.76
CA GLY A 54 3.76 7.55 -13.92
C GLY A 54 3.09 7.78 -15.27
N THR A 55 1.76 7.86 -15.34
CA THR A 55 1.06 8.18 -16.61
C THR A 55 1.35 9.58 -17.14
N VAL A 56 1.83 10.48 -16.28
CA VAL A 56 2.23 11.85 -16.64
C VAL A 56 3.75 12.05 -16.59
N GLY A 57 4.53 10.97 -16.52
CA GLY A 57 5.98 11.01 -16.50
C GLY A 57 6.61 11.31 -15.13
N PHE A 58 5.82 11.34 -14.05
CA PHE A 58 6.33 11.45 -12.69
C PHE A 58 6.52 10.06 -12.09
N ASP A 59 7.61 9.40 -12.47
CA ASP A 59 7.97 8.08 -11.99
C ASP A 59 9.49 7.89 -11.95
N TRP A 60 9.95 7.04 -11.04
CA TRP A 60 11.34 6.61 -11.01
C TRP A 60 11.64 5.67 -12.19
N PRO A 61 12.82 5.69 -12.79
CA PRO A 61 13.08 4.88 -13.98
C PRO A 61 13.18 3.39 -13.64
N GLU A 62 14.02 3.04 -12.66
CA GLU A 62 14.40 1.66 -12.34
C GLU A 62 14.27 1.34 -10.85
N PRO A 63 14.10 0.06 -10.47
CA PRO A 63 14.02 -0.36 -9.06
C PRO A 63 15.22 0.09 -8.21
N GLU A 64 16.43 0.08 -8.77
CA GLU A 64 17.67 0.48 -8.09
C GLU A 64 17.64 1.94 -7.66
N PHE A 65 17.01 2.81 -8.46
CA PHE A 65 16.84 4.22 -8.10
C PHE A 65 15.86 4.38 -6.93
N VAL A 66 14.80 3.57 -6.89
CA VAL A 66 13.89 3.58 -5.75
C VAL A 66 14.56 3.04 -4.49
N PHE A 67 15.46 2.05 -4.65
CA PHE A 67 16.23 1.52 -3.53
C PHE A 67 17.09 2.59 -2.85
N SER A 68 17.78 3.44 -3.61
CA SER A 68 18.55 4.55 -3.01
C SER A 68 17.65 5.55 -2.27
N LYS A 69 16.42 5.76 -2.74
CA LYS A 69 15.42 6.53 -1.98
C LYS A 69 15.05 5.83 -0.69
N VAL A 70 14.85 4.50 -0.67
CA VAL A 70 14.60 3.77 0.59
C VAL A 70 15.73 3.98 1.59
N GLU A 71 16.99 3.99 1.15
CA GLU A 71 18.14 4.25 2.02
C GLU A 71 18.13 5.66 2.61
N GLU A 72 17.73 6.67 1.83
CA GLU A 72 17.57 8.06 2.28
C GLU A 72 16.50 8.18 3.38
N GLU A 73 15.30 7.65 3.13
CA GLU A 73 14.16 7.72 4.06
C GLU A 73 14.45 6.94 5.37
N VAL A 74 15.25 5.86 5.30
CA VAL A 74 15.74 5.16 6.51
C VAL A 74 16.65 6.08 7.35
N GLY A 75 17.45 6.91 6.69
CA GLY A 75 18.26 7.95 7.33
C GLY A 75 17.39 8.99 8.02
N GLU A 76 16.38 9.51 7.33
CA GLU A 76 15.45 10.52 7.87
C GLU A 76 14.65 9.98 9.06
N VAL A 77 14.17 8.73 8.99
CA VAL A 77 13.56 8.05 10.15
C VAL A 77 14.52 7.97 11.33
N LEU A 78 15.79 7.64 11.10
CA LEU A 78 16.79 7.55 12.18
C LEU A 78 17.04 8.92 12.83
N GLU A 79 17.13 9.98 12.03
CA GLU A 79 17.26 11.36 12.51
C GLU A 79 16.02 11.78 13.33
N ALA A 80 14.82 11.48 12.83
CA ALA A 80 13.57 11.77 13.53
C ALA A 80 13.42 10.98 14.84
N MET A 81 13.91 9.73 14.91
CA MET A 81 13.97 8.96 16.15
C MET A 81 14.87 9.63 17.20
N GLN A 82 15.98 10.22 16.78
CA GLN A 82 16.94 10.88 17.67
C GLN A 82 16.48 12.25 18.15
N SER A 83 15.68 12.97 17.35
CA SER A 83 15.13 14.27 17.73
C SER A 83 14.10 14.17 18.87
N GLY A 84 13.44 13.01 19.03
CA GLY A 84 12.36 12.80 19.98
C GLY A 84 11.01 13.38 19.55
N ASP A 85 10.94 14.02 18.37
CA ASP A 85 9.71 14.54 17.79
C ASP A 85 8.86 13.40 17.21
N LYS A 86 7.75 13.10 17.90
CA LYS A 86 6.84 12.02 17.50
C LYS A 86 6.04 12.34 16.23
N VAL A 87 5.77 13.61 15.95
CA VAL A 87 5.01 14.00 14.76
C VAL A 87 5.90 13.83 13.53
N HIS A 88 7.12 14.37 13.60
CA HIS A 88 8.11 14.20 12.54
C HIS A 88 8.46 12.73 12.32
N LEU A 89 8.67 11.93 13.38
CA LEU A 89 8.88 10.49 13.22
C LEU A 89 7.73 9.79 12.50
N GLN A 90 6.48 10.19 12.76
CA GLN A 90 5.33 9.61 12.08
C GLN A 90 5.29 9.97 10.59
N GLU A 91 5.70 11.20 10.24
CA GLU A 91 5.84 11.67 8.85
C GLU A 91 6.88 10.82 8.11
N GLU A 92 8.10 10.74 8.63
CA GLU A 92 9.19 9.96 7.99
C GLU A 92 8.88 8.46 7.88
N LEU A 93 8.20 7.88 8.87
CA LEU A 93 7.72 6.50 8.77
C LEU A 93 6.69 6.32 7.66
N GLY A 94 5.86 7.34 7.40
CA GLY A 94 4.91 7.37 6.29
C GLY A 94 5.62 7.40 4.94
N ASP A 95 6.62 8.25 4.79
CA ASP A 95 7.38 8.39 3.54
C ASP A 95 8.21 7.15 3.24
N LEU A 96 8.85 6.54 4.25
CA LEU A 96 9.50 5.23 4.12
C LEU A 96 8.54 4.16 3.60
N LEU A 97 7.33 4.06 4.17
CA LEU A 97 6.31 3.11 3.69
C LEU A 97 5.88 3.38 2.25
N PHE A 98 5.78 4.66 1.86
CA PHE A 98 5.43 5.06 0.49
C PHE A 98 6.53 4.70 -0.51
N VAL A 99 7.79 4.96 -0.19
CA VAL A 99 8.92 4.62 -1.06
C VAL A 99 9.11 3.09 -1.16
N VAL A 100 8.96 2.34 -0.05
CA VAL A 100 8.98 0.87 -0.09
C VAL A 100 7.83 0.31 -0.95
N SER A 101 6.63 0.88 -0.85
CA SER A 101 5.50 0.51 -1.72
C SER A 101 5.84 0.73 -3.21
N ASN A 102 6.54 1.82 -3.54
CA ASN A 102 6.99 2.09 -4.89
C ASN A 102 8.12 1.17 -5.35
N LEU A 103 9.02 0.74 -4.46
CA LEU A 103 10.04 -0.26 -4.77
C LEU A 103 9.37 -1.58 -5.17
N VAL A 104 8.39 -2.04 -4.39
CA VAL A 104 7.62 -3.25 -4.70
C VAL A 104 6.90 -3.12 -6.05
N ARG A 105 6.29 -1.96 -6.33
CA ARG A 105 5.68 -1.65 -7.63
C ARG A 105 6.68 -1.75 -8.77
N LYS A 106 7.89 -1.19 -8.61
CA LYS A 106 8.95 -1.21 -9.63
C LYS A 106 9.52 -2.60 -9.87
N CYS A 107 9.54 -3.44 -8.86
CA CYS A 107 9.83 -4.87 -9.00
C CYS A 107 8.68 -5.67 -9.67
N GLY A 108 7.58 -5.02 -10.05
CA GLY A 108 6.47 -5.64 -10.77
C GLY A 108 5.39 -6.27 -9.88
N PHE A 109 5.43 -6.02 -8.57
CA PHE A 109 4.49 -6.60 -7.61
C PHE A 109 3.49 -5.59 -7.06
N GLU A 110 2.43 -6.09 -6.44
CA GLU A 110 1.42 -5.28 -5.75
C GLU A 110 1.73 -5.29 -4.23
N PRO A 111 1.96 -4.13 -3.59
CA PRO A 111 2.40 -4.02 -2.20
C PRO A 111 1.49 -4.66 -1.14
N GLU A 112 0.17 -4.50 -1.26
CA GLU A 112 -0.81 -5.06 -0.32
C GLU A 112 -0.77 -6.60 -0.35
N GLU A 113 -0.82 -7.21 -1.55
CA GLU A 113 -0.66 -8.65 -1.71
C GLU A 113 0.72 -9.14 -1.24
N THR A 114 1.79 -8.39 -1.56
CA THR A 114 3.15 -8.77 -1.16
C THR A 114 3.28 -8.85 0.36
N LEU A 115 2.72 -7.87 1.08
CA LEU A 115 2.70 -7.89 2.54
C LEU A 115 1.78 -8.99 3.09
N ARG A 116 0.60 -9.21 2.48
CA ARG A 116 -0.31 -10.29 2.86
C ARG A 116 0.37 -11.66 2.81
N LEU A 117 1.13 -11.95 1.76
CA LEU A 117 1.91 -13.18 1.63
C LEU A 117 3.02 -13.29 2.69
N ALA A 118 3.67 -12.17 3.02
CA ALA A 118 4.68 -12.13 4.08
C ALA A 118 4.06 -12.41 5.46
N ASN A 119 2.89 -11.84 5.76
CA ASN A 119 2.14 -12.05 6.99
C ASN A 119 1.72 -13.52 7.14
N GLN A 120 1.17 -14.13 6.08
CA GLN A 120 0.81 -15.55 6.10
C GLN A 120 2.03 -16.44 6.35
N LYS A 121 3.17 -16.12 5.73
CA LYS A 121 4.44 -16.84 5.96
C LYS A 121 4.90 -16.71 7.42
N PHE A 122 4.75 -15.55 8.05
CA PHE A 122 5.06 -15.35 9.46
C PHE A 122 4.14 -16.20 10.35
N ILE A 123 2.82 -16.12 10.15
CA ILE A 123 1.81 -16.88 10.90
C ILE A 123 2.09 -18.37 10.82
N ASN A 124 2.33 -18.90 9.62
CA ASN A 124 2.62 -20.33 9.43
C ASN A 124 3.89 -20.76 10.18
N ARG A 125 4.92 -19.91 10.23
CA ARG A 125 6.14 -20.19 10.99
C ARG A 125 5.85 -20.20 12.48
N TYR A 126 5.15 -19.19 12.98
CA TYR A 126 4.80 -19.09 14.40
C TYR A 126 3.98 -20.30 14.88
N GLN A 127 2.92 -20.66 14.16
CA GLN A 127 2.12 -21.87 14.45
C GLN A 127 2.93 -23.18 14.38
N THR A 128 3.99 -23.21 13.57
CA THR A 128 4.90 -24.36 13.53
C THR A 128 5.80 -24.41 14.75
N MET A 129 6.25 -23.25 15.25
CA MET A 129 7.01 -23.17 16.50
C MET A 129 6.18 -23.65 17.68
N GLU A 130 4.92 -23.22 17.78
CA GLU A 130 3.99 -23.66 18.84
C GLU A 130 3.82 -25.18 18.83
N ARG A 131 3.54 -25.77 17.66
CA ARG A 131 3.42 -27.24 17.51
C ARG A 131 4.69 -27.99 17.87
N LEU A 132 5.86 -27.43 17.55
CA LEU A 132 7.16 -28.03 17.91
C LEU A 132 7.39 -27.99 19.42
N ALA A 133 7.05 -26.88 20.08
CA ALA A 133 7.17 -26.75 21.52
C ALA A 133 6.19 -27.68 22.25
N GLU A 134 4.94 -27.74 21.80
CA GLU A 134 3.92 -28.66 22.32
C GLU A 134 4.37 -30.12 22.19
N ALA A 135 4.87 -30.54 21.03
CA ALA A 135 5.39 -31.89 20.82
C ALA A 135 6.60 -32.24 21.73
N ARG A 136 7.28 -31.23 22.27
CA ARG A 136 8.39 -31.36 23.22
C ARG A 136 7.98 -31.20 24.67
N GLY A 137 6.70 -30.94 24.95
CA GLY A 137 6.21 -30.66 26.30
C GLY A 137 6.74 -29.34 26.88
N VAL A 138 7.09 -28.37 26.03
CA VAL A 138 7.64 -27.07 26.43
C VAL A 138 6.56 -25.99 26.32
N ALA A 139 6.38 -25.18 27.37
CA ALA A 139 5.51 -24.02 27.34
C ALA A 139 6.17 -22.89 26.52
N PHE A 140 5.72 -22.71 25.27
CA PHE A 140 6.36 -21.83 24.30
C PHE A 140 6.38 -20.36 24.72
N GLU A 141 5.31 -19.88 25.35
CA GLU A 141 5.15 -18.48 25.76
C GLU A 141 6.19 -18.08 26.80
N ALA A 142 6.56 -19.02 27.68
CA ALA A 142 7.51 -18.84 28.77
C ALA A 142 8.98 -18.85 28.29
N LEU A 143 9.25 -19.20 27.04
CA LEU A 143 10.59 -19.19 26.48
C LEU A 143 11.13 -17.77 26.31
N ALA A 144 12.43 -17.62 26.54
CA ALA A 144 13.16 -16.42 26.18
C ALA A 144 13.16 -16.22 24.66
N LEU A 145 13.47 -15.00 24.20
CA LEU A 145 13.49 -14.70 22.77
C LEU A 145 14.51 -15.58 22.03
N ASP A 146 15.72 -15.72 22.57
CA ASP A 146 16.78 -16.54 21.99
C ASP A 146 16.36 -18.01 21.81
N ASP A 147 15.62 -18.56 22.79
CA ASP A 147 15.07 -19.91 22.68
C ASP A 147 13.99 -19.98 21.58
N LYS A 148 13.13 -18.97 21.48
CA LYS A 148 12.13 -18.86 20.41
C LYS A 148 12.79 -18.77 19.03
N GLU A 149 13.95 -18.13 18.89
CA GLU A 149 14.70 -18.07 17.62
C GLU A 149 15.13 -19.46 17.13
N ALA A 150 15.53 -20.35 18.04
CA ALA A 150 15.86 -21.74 17.67
C ALA A 150 14.64 -22.47 17.07
N TYR A 151 13.46 -22.28 17.65
CA TYR A 151 12.20 -22.80 17.10
C TYR A 151 11.86 -22.16 15.75
N TRP A 152 12.11 -20.85 15.58
CA TRP A 152 11.87 -20.12 14.33
C TRP A 152 12.69 -20.71 13.17
N ASP A 153 13.98 -20.98 13.40
CA ASP A 153 14.85 -21.56 12.39
C ASP A 153 14.52 -23.02 12.08
N GLU A 154 14.07 -23.78 13.06
CA GLU A 154 13.53 -25.12 12.81
C GLU A 154 12.24 -25.09 11.98
N ALA A 155 11.28 -24.23 12.34
CA ALA A 155 10.04 -24.03 11.59
C ALA A 155 10.32 -23.64 10.13
N LYS A 156 11.28 -22.74 9.89
CA LYS A 156 11.75 -22.38 8.53
C LYS A 156 12.23 -23.60 7.74
N ARG A 157 13.04 -24.47 8.35
CA ARG A 157 13.58 -25.66 7.69
C ARG A 157 12.48 -26.67 7.34
N LEU A 158 11.53 -26.91 8.24
CA LEU A 158 10.42 -27.84 8.02
C LEU A 158 9.48 -27.37 6.91
N LEU A 159 9.06 -26.10 6.94
CA LEU A 159 8.17 -25.54 5.93
C LEU A 159 8.83 -25.47 4.54
N LYS A 160 10.16 -25.29 4.47
CA LYS A 160 10.89 -25.33 3.19
C LYS A 160 10.88 -26.74 2.58
N LYS A 161 11.05 -27.79 3.40
CA LYS A 161 10.99 -29.19 2.93
C LYS A 161 9.60 -29.52 2.36
N GLN A 162 8.53 -29.10 3.04
CA GLN A 162 7.15 -29.34 2.58
C GLN A 162 6.80 -28.67 1.25
N LYS A 163 7.47 -27.56 0.88
CA LYS A 163 7.26 -26.88 -0.41
C LYS A 163 8.09 -27.47 -1.57
N GLY A 164 9.09 -28.27 -1.27
CA GLY A 164 9.99 -28.89 -2.26
C GLY A 164 9.65 -30.34 -2.59
N THR A 165 8.50 -30.84 -2.13
CA THR A 165 7.91 -32.15 -2.42
C THR A 165 6.59 -31.92 -3.12
#